data_AF-A0A501WD51-F1
#
_entry.id   AF-A0A501WD51-F1
#
_cell.length_a   1.000
_cell.length_b   1.000
_cell.length_c   1.000
_cell.angle_alpha   90.00
_cell.angle_beta   90.00
_cell.angle_gamma   90.00
#
_symmetry.space_group_name_H-M   'P 1'
#
loop_
_entity.id
_entity.type
_entity.pdbx_description
1 polymer ?
#
loop_
_entity_poly.entity_id
_entity_poly.type
_entity_poly.pdbx_seq_one_letter_code
_entity_poly.pdbx_strand_id
1 'polypeptide(L)'
;MVRIAFVHGINNEKSTPQCIAERWWAALLRGWETLGLTQVERPQIDVGFYGTILANAVAGAKSRAVHQGGNTSGGHLGQAFLETYLRDMTGETLDCVPGAASPGDAVAQGPVKQRLVHAAAAVERHLRNHGKWLAKGYLPQAVAYIDDPGLAAQIGVTVRKQIFDTHDEETILIAHSLGTVVSYKLLAGDAKLRNRRVPLFMTLGSPLGIGMMRSILPARRTVPDPPVAAWVNAYRRDDFVALNRPLTRETIGLSGVDNIADGLNEEADPHSVEAYLSSPPICARIYDKLRA
;
A
#
# COMPACT_ATOMS: atom_id res chain seq x y z
N MET A 1 4.15 24.26 -14.52
CA MET A 1 3.77 22.92 -15.04
C MET A 1 3.56 22.00 -13.86
N VAL A 2 2.51 21.18 -13.89
CA VAL A 2 2.26 20.15 -12.87
C VAL A 2 3.14 18.93 -13.16
N ARG A 3 3.66 18.28 -12.11
CA ARG A 3 4.42 17.04 -12.21
C ARG A 3 3.66 15.86 -11.63
N ILE A 4 4.11 14.65 -11.93
CA ILE A 4 3.57 13.42 -11.35
C ILE A 4 4.59 12.82 -10.40
N ALA A 5 4.10 12.32 -9.26
CA ALA A 5 4.89 11.48 -8.37
C ALA A 5 4.21 10.12 -8.19
N PHE A 6 4.95 9.04 -8.47
CA PHE A 6 4.51 7.68 -8.23
C PHE A 6 5.12 7.12 -6.95
N VAL A 7 4.30 6.51 -6.09
CA VAL A 7 4.78 5.80 -4.89
C VAL A 7 4.31 4.36 -4.95
N HIS A 8 5.28 3.46 -5.16
CA HIS A 8 5.02 2.04 -5.37
C HIS A 8 4.69 1.32 -4.06
N GLY A 9 4.14 0.10 -4.15
CA GLY A 9 3.93 -0.81 -3.02
C GLY A 9 5.10 -1.77 -2.77
N ILE A 10 4.87 -2.85 -2.05
CA ILE A 10 5.88 -3.89 -1.82
C ILE A 10 6.30 -4.64 -3.11
N ASN A 11 7.29 -5.54 -3.03
CA ASN A 11 7.76 -6.40 -4.12
C ASN A 11 8.34 -5.66 -5.35
N ASN A 12 8.86 -4.45 -5.16
CA ASN A 12 9.49 -3.65 -6.22
C ASN A 12 11.03 -3.60 -6.12
N GLU A 13 11.66 -4.42 -5.27
CA GLU A 13 13.11 -4.42 -5.04
C GLU A 13 13.95 -4.81 -6.26
N LYS A 14 13.36 -5.53 -7.21
CA LYS A 14 13.99 -5.90 -8.49
C LYS A 14 13.75 -4.87 -9.61
N SER A 15 12.96 -3.83 -9.33
CA SER A 15 12.68 -2.75 -10.27
C SER A 15 13.61 -1.56 -10.02
N THR A 16 13.64 -0.62 -10.96
CA THR A 16 14.23 0.70 -10.79
C THR A 16 13.13 1.78 -10.75
N PRO A 17 13.42 2.99 -10.24
CA PRO A 17 12.55 4.15 -10.38
C PRO A 17 12.09 4.39 -11.83
N GLN A 18 13.01 4.28 -12.79
CA GLN A 18 12.74 4.50 -14.21
C GLN A 18 11.76 3.47 -14.76
N CYS A 19 11.97 2.18 -14.47
CA CYS A 19 11.05 1.13 -14.90
C CYS A 19 9.64 1.29 -14.33
N ILE A 20 9.50 1.76 -13.07
CA ILE A 20 8.19 2.07 -12.48
C ILE A 20 7.54 3.25 -13.20
N ALA A 21 8.29 4.33 -13.41
CA ALA A 21 7.81 5.52 -14.10
C ALA A 21 7.30 5.20 -15.51
N GLU A 22 8.07 4.44 -16.28
CA GLU A 22 7.71 4.03 -17.64
C GLU A 22 6.48 3.13 -17.67
N ARG A 23 6.43 2.12 -16.80
CA ARG A 23 5.32 1.15 -16.74
C ARG A 23 3.99 1.81 -16.37
N TRP A 24 4.00 2.68 -15.36
CA TRP A 24 2.81 3.38 -14.89
C TRP A 24 2.38 4.46 -15.87
N TRP A 25 3.33 5.21 -16.44
CA TRP A 25 3.03 6.16 -17.51
C TRP A 25 2.42 5.47 -18.74
N ALA A 26 2.97 4.33 -19.16
CA ALA A 26 2.41 3.57 -20.28
C ALA A 26 0.99 3.05 -19.98
N ALA A 27 0.67 2.71 -18.73
CA ALA A 27 -0.68 2.35 -18.33
C ALA A 27 -1.68 3.51 -18.48
N LEU A 28 -1.28 4.72 -18.10
CA LEU A 28 -2.07 5.94 -18.31
C LEU A 28 -2.31 6.20 -19.79
N LEU A 29 -1.25 6.11 -20.61
CA LEU A 29 -1.35 6.29 -22.06
C LEU A 29 -2.37 5.33 -22.69
N ARG A 30 -2.33 4.04 -22.33
CA ARG A 30 -3.31 3.04 -22.80
C ARG A 30 -4.74 3.39 -22.38
N GLY A 31 -4.92 3.87 -21.14
CA GLY A 31 -6.23 4.31 -20.66
C GLY A 31 -6.76 5.51 -21.45
N TRP A 32 -5.91 6.50 -21.73
CA TRP A 32 -6.26 7.67 -22.52
C TRP A 32 -6.55 7.34 -23.98
N GLU A 33 -5.78 6.43 -24.58
CA GLU A 33 -6.03 5.90 -25.92
C GLU A 33 -7.40 5.21 -26.00
N THR A 34 -7.73 4.38 -25.02
CA THR A 34 -9.05 3.71 -24.93
C THR A 34 -10.20 4.71 -24.83
N LEU A 35 -9.98 5.86 -24.19
CA LEU A 35 -10.94 6.95 -24.08
C LEU A 35 -10.96 7.89 -25.29
N GLY A 36 -10.07 7.72 -26.28
CA GLY A 36 -9.93 8.64 -27.40
C GLY A 36 -9.43 10.04 -27.01
N LEU A 37 -8.70 10.15 -25.89
CA LEU A 37 -8.18 11.43 -25.40
C LEU A 37 -6.91 11.82 -26.13
N THR A 38 -6.75 13.13 -26.40
CA THR A 38 -5.55 13.66 -27.06
C THR A 38 -4.31 13.48 -26.18
N GLN A 39 -3.18 13.13 -26.80
CA GLN A 39 -1.93 12.89 -26.09
C GLN A 39 -1.48 14.12 -25.29
N VAL A 40 -1.10 13.90 -24.03
CA VAL A 40 -0.48 14.91 -23.17
C VAL A 40 1.04 14.77 -23.27
N GLU A 41 1.76 15.89 -23.31
CA GLU A 41 3.22 15.89 -23.16
C GLU A 41 3.59 15.20 -21.84
N ARG A 42 4.62 14.36 -21.86
CA ARG A 42 5.05 13.63 -20.66
C ARG A 42 5.57 14.64 -19.63
N PRO A 43 4.92 14.79 -18.45
CA PRO A 43 5.40 15.69 -17.42
C PRO A 43 6.67 15.13 -16.79
N GLN A 44 7.33 15.92 -15.94
CA GLN A 44 8.31 15.38 -15.00
C GLN A 44 7.65 14.30 -14.13
N ILE A 45 8.28 13.13 -14.03
CA ILE A 45 7.79 12.00 -13.23
C ILE A 45 8.87 11.62 -12.22
N ASP A 46 8.55 11.80 -10.94
CA ASP A 46 9.38 11.33 -9.82
C ASP A 46 8.81 10.03 -9.24
N VAL A 47 9.69 9.19 -8.71
CA VAL A 47 9.28 7.92 -8.09
C VAL A 47 9.81 7.83 -6.67
N GLY A 48 8.89 7.74 -5.71
CA GLY A 48 9.19 7.38 -4.33
C GLY A 48 9.59 5.91 -4.24
N PHE A 49 10.88 5.64 -4.40
CA PHE A 49 11.44 4.30 -4.46
C PHE A 49 12.08 3.90 -3.13
N TYR A 50 11.55 2.83 -2.55
CA TYR A 50 11.99 2.28 -1.26
C TYR A 50 12.02 0.75 -1.23
N GLY A 51 11.87 0.09 -2.40
CA GLY A 51 11.81 -1.37 -2.49
C GLY A 51 13.05 -2.08 -1.93
N THR A 52 14.25 -1.54 -2.19
CA THR A 52 15.50 -2.09 -1.66
C THR A 52 15.63 -1.95 -0.14
N ILE A 53 15.13 -0.85 0.44
CA ILE A 53 15.12 -0.63 1.89
C ILE A 53 14.29 -1.71 2.58
N LEU A 54 13.08 -1.97 2.07
CA LEU A 54 12.21 -3.03 2.58
C LEU A 54 12.83 -4.43 2.43
N ALA A 55 13.34 -4.75 1.24
CA ALA A 55 13.93 -6.06 0.99
C ALA A 55 15.13 -6.35 1.90
N ASN A 56 15.98 -5.35 2.12
CA ASN A 56 17.14 -5.46 3.01
C ASN A 56 16.70 -5.65 4.48
N ALA A 57 15.65 -4.95 4.93
CA ALA A 57 15.11 -5.13 6.28
C ALA A 57 14.59 -6.56 6.48
N VAL A 58 13.84 -7.10 5.52
CA VAL A 58 13.35 -8.48 5.56
C VAL A 58 14.50 -9.49 5.54
N ALA A 59 15.51 -9.29 4.70
CA ALA A 59 16.69 -10.16 4.65
C ALA A 59 17.50 -10.13 5.96
N GLY A 60 17.71 -8.94 6.52
CA GLY A 60 18.42 -8.75 7.79
C GLY A 60 17.70 -9.38 8.98
N ALA A 61 16.37 -9.28 9.04
CA ALA A 61 15.55 -9.93 10.06
C ALA A 61 15.68 -11.47 9.99
N LYS A 62 15.65 -12.05 8.77
CA LYS A 62 15.86 -13.48 8.57
C LYS A 62 17.24 -13.94 9.05
N SER A 63 18.29 -13.19 8.72
CA SER A 63 19.66 -13.50 9.17
C SER A 63 19.76 -13.50 10.72
N ARG A 64 19.25 -12.47 11.39
CA ARG A 64 19.26 -12.39 12.86
C ARG A 64 18.49 -13.53 13.53
N ALA A 65 17.33 -13.91 12.99
CA ALA A 65 16.52 -15.00 13.54
C ALA A 65 17.24 -16.37 13.45
N VAL A 66 18.01 -16.59 12.39
CA VAL A 66 18.82 -17.81 12.21
C VAL A 66 19.99 -17.85 13.20
N HIS A 67 20.62 -16.72 13.48
CA HIS A 67 21.77 -16.65 14.39
C HIS A 67 21.42 -16.63 15.89
N GLN A 68 20.21 -16.18 16.28
CA GLN A 68 19.83 -16.00 17.70
C GLN A 68 18.84 -17.04 18.25
N GLY A 69 18.57 -18.14 17.56
CA GLY A 69 17.75 -19.21 18.12
C GLY A 69 16.29 -18.80 18.43
N GLY A 70 15.65 -18.06 17.53
CA GLY A 70 14.18 -18.01 17.43
C GLY A 70 13.41 -17.11 18.41
N ASN A 71 14.04 -16.35 19.31
CA ASN A 71 13.29 -15.50 20.25
C ASN A 71 13.39 -14.00 19.89
N THR A 72 12.70 -13.60 18.83
CA THR A 72 12.51 -12.18 18.48
C THR A 72 11.20 -11.67 19.05
N SER A 73 11.27 -10.83 20.09
CA SER A 73 10.15 -10.17 20.78
C SER A 73 9.39 -9.12 19.94
N GLY A 74 9.62 -9.07 18.61
CA GLY A 74 9.13 -8.01 17.71
C GLY A 74 7.88 -8.34 16.89
N GLY A 75 7.29 -9.53 17.00
CA GLY A 75 6.23 -9.99 16.08
C GLY A 75 4.78 -9.76 16.52
N HIS A 76 4.51 -9.02 17.60
CA HIS A 76 3.15 -8.91 18.15
C HIS A 76 2.20 -8.08 17.26
N LEU A 77 2.72 -7.02 16.65
CA LEU A 77 1.97 -6.16 15.73
C LEU A 77 1.69 -6.88 14.40
N GLY A 78 2.69 -7.57 13.83
CA GLY A 78 2.54 -8.40 12.62
C GLY A 78 1.62 -9.61 12.82
N GLN A 79 1.61 -10.21 14.01
CA GLN A 79 0.64 -11.24 14.34
C GLN A 79 -0.77 -10.64 14.40
N ALA A 80 -0.99 -9.62 15.25
CA ALA A 80 -2.27 -8.94 15.36
C ALA A 80 -2.77 -8.41 14.00
N PHE A 81 -1.83 -8.04 13.13
CA PHE A 81 -2.10 -7.68 11.75
C PHE A 81 -2.82 -8.83 11.03
N LEU A 82 -2.21 -10.01 11.02
CA LEU A 82 -2.75 -11.13 10.28
C LEU A 82 -4.07 -11.66 10.86
N GLU A 83 -4.24 -11.62 12.19
CA GLU A 83 -5.51 -12.00 12.84
C GLU A 83 -6.64 -11.01 12.52
N THR A 84 -6.34 -9.70 12.51
CA THR A 84 -7.32 -8.66 12.17
C THR A 84 -7.67 -8.72 10.69
N TYR A 85 -6.67 -8.92 9.84
CA TYR A 85 -6.85 -9.05 8.39
C TYR A 85 -7.70 -10.27 8.03
N LEU A 86 -7.46 -11.42 8.68
CA LEU A 86 -8.33 -12.59 8.57
C LEU A 86 -9.77 -12.26 8.94
N ARG A 87 -9.97 -11.67 10.12
CA ARG A 87 -11.30 -11.30 10.60
C ARG A 87 -12.01 -10.34 9.64
N ASP A 88 -11.29 -9.35 9.12
CA ASP A 88 -11.85 -8.36 8.20
C ASP A 88 -12.17 -8.97 6.83
N MET A 89 -11.47 -10.05 6.42
CA MET A 89 -11.70 -10.78 5.17
C MET A 89 -12.81 -11.83 5.27
N THR A 90 -12.81 -12.64 6.33
CA THR A 90 -13.62 -13.87 6.43
C THR A 90 -14.70 -13.79 7.52
N GLY A 91 -14.60 -12.84 8.44
CA GLY A 91 -15.41 -12.80 9.66
C GLY A 91 -14.94 -13.81 10.72
N GLU A 92 -13.93 -14.62 10.44
CA GLU A 92 -13.43 -15.64 11.35
C GLU A 92 -12.33 -15.10 12.28
N THR A 93 -12.27 -15.63 13.50
CA THR A 93 -11.09 -15.51 14.34
C THR A 93 -10.19 -16.73 14.14
N LEU A 94 -8.90 -16.60 14.41
CA LEU A 94 -7.93 -17.70 14.32
C LEU A 94 -8.39 -18.96 15.07
N ASP A 95 -9.10 -18.80 16.18
CA ASP A 95 -9.58 -19.89 17.02
C ASP A 95 -10.71 -20.70 16.34
N CYS A 96 -11.40 -20.12 15.37
CA CYS A 96 -12.45 -20.78 14.58
C CYS A 96 -11.88 -21.54 13.37
N VAL A 97 -10.59 -21.41 13.08
CA VAL A 97 -9.94 -22.03 11.92
C VAL A 97 -9.60 -23.49 12.25
N PRO A 98 -10.13 -24.50 11.52
CA PRO A 98 -9.79 -25.90 11.75
C PRO A 98 -8.29 -26.13 11.61
N GLY A 99 -7.66 -26.75 12.63
CA GLY A 99 -6.21 -26.93 12.73
C GLY A 99 -5.51 -25.96 13.69
N ALA A 100 -6.24 -25.08 14.38
CA ALA A 100 -5.73 -24.30 15.51
C ALA A 100 -5.49 -25.22 16.73
N ALA A 101 -4.28 -25.78 16.78
CA ALA A 101 -3.64 -26.55 17.85
C ALA A 101 -4.13 -28.00 18.13
N SER A 102 -3.19 -28.94 18.01
CA SER A 102 -3.00 -30.00 19.01
C SER A 102 -1.80 -29.62 19.90
N PRO A 103 -1.79 -29.90 21.21
CA PRO A 103 -0.80 -29.38 22.17
C PRO A 103 0.67 -29.81 21.95
N GLY A 104 0.95 -30.71 21.00
CA GLY A 104 2.26 -31.35 20.83
C GLY A 104 3.31 -30.56 20.04
N ASP A 105 2.91 -29.67 19.13
CA ASP A 105 3.83 -28.97 18.22
C ASP A 105 4.43 -27.69 18.80
N ALA A 106 4.04 -27.29 20.01
CA ALA A 106 4.38 -26.02 20.65
C ALA A 106 5.89 -25.84 20.98
N VAL A 107 6.68 -26.91 20.92
CA VAL A 107 8.03 -26.93 21.51
C VAL A 107 9.15 -26.49 20.55
N ALA A 108 8.92 -26.46 19.22
CA ALA A 108 10.02 -26.28 18.26
C ALA A 108 10.14 -24.88 17.59
N GLN A 109 9.08 -24.06 17.54
CA GLN A 109 9.08 -22.81 16.73
C GLN A 109 8.56 -21.54 17.42
N GLY A 110 8.11 -21.64 18.68
CA GLY A 110 7.53 -20.54 19.44
C GLY A 110 6.07 -20.22 19.05
N PRO A 111 5.17 -19.98 20.02
CA PRO A 111 3.71 -19.87 19.79
C PRO A 111 3.31 -18.71 18.87
N VAL A 112 4.05 -17.60 18.88
CA VAL A 112 3.82 -16.42 18.03
C VAL A 112 4.00 -16.74 16.55
N LYS A 113 5.08 -17.45 16.20
CA LYS A 113 5.43 -17.78 14.82
C LYS A 113 4.45 -18.78 14.20
N GLN A 114 3.97 -19.74 14.98
CA GLN A 114 2.95 -20.68 14.54
C GLN A 114 1.62 -19.99 14.23
N ARG A 115 1.14 -19.10 15.11
CA ARG A 115 -0.10 -18.35 14.86
C ARG A 115 -0.04 -17.49 13.60
N LEU A 116 1.11 -16.86 13.34
CA LEU A 116 1.38 -16.15 12.08
C LEU A 116 1.30 -17.07 10.85
N VAL A 117 1.92 -18.25 10.89
CA VAL A 117 1.88 -19.22 9.78
C VAL A 117 0.46 -19.74 9.54
N HIS A 118 -0.28 -20.08 10.60
CA HIS A 118 -1.67 -20.53 10.48
C HIS A 118 -2.59 -19.44 9.94
N ALA A 119 -2.38 -18.21 10.39
CA ALA A 119 -3.19 -17.10 9.94
C ALA A 119 -2.93 -16.81 8.44
N ALA A 120 -1.67 -16.91 8.00
CA ALA A 120 -1.31 -16.80 6.59
C ALA A 120 -1.97 -17.92 5.77
N ALA A 121 -1.94 -19.17 6.26
CA ALA A 121 -2.56 -20.30 5.59
C ALA A 121 -4.10 -20.21 5.54
N ALA A 122 -4.74 -19.61 6.53
CA ALA A 122 -6.18 -19.34 6.53
C ALA A 122 -6.55 -18.26 5.49
N VAL A 123 -5.73 -17.20 5.37
CA VAL A 123 -5.85 -16.20 4.29
C VAL A 123 -5.69 -16.90 2.95
N GLU A 124 -4.63 -17.69 2.76
CA GLU A 124 -4.35 -18.38 1.50
C GLU A 124 -5.49 -19.30 1.04
N ARG A 125 -6.20 -19.97 1.95
CA ARG A 125 -7.34 -20.84 1.61
C ARG A 125 -8.54 -20.07 1.07
N HIS A 126 -8.76 -18.85 1.55
CA HIS A 126 -9.86 -18.00 1.12
C HIS A 126 -9.53 -17.26 -0.20
N LEU A 127 -8.24 -17.10 -0.50
CA LEU A 127 -7.76 -16.54 -1.76
C LEU A 127 -7.76 -17.61 -2.85
N ARG A 128 -8.87 -17.73 -3.59
CA ARG A 128 -8.98 -18.55 -4.80
C ARG A 128 -7.79 -18.23 -5.75
N ASN A 129 -6.83 -19.16 -5.83
CA ASN A 129 -5.66 -19.18 -6.72
C ASN A 129 -4.53 -18.13 -6.51
N HIS A 130 -4.62 -17.23 -5.52
CA HIS A 130 -3.60 -16.16 -5.31
C HIS A 130 -2.70 -16.36 -4.07
N GLY A 131 -2.98 -17.36 -3.23
CA GLY A 131 -2.35 -17.54 -1.92
C GLY A 131 -0.81 -17.61 -1.91
N LYS A 132 -0.20 -18.33 -2.87
CA LYS A 132 1.26 -18.56 -2.88
C LYS A 132 2.10 -17.29 -3.05
N TRP A 133 1.58 -16.28 -3.74
CA TRP A 133 2.27 -15.00 -3.97
C TRP A 133 2.19 -14.09 -2.73
N LEU A 134 1.06 -14.10 -2.02
CA LEU A 134 0.87 -13.31 -0.81
C LEU A 134 1.78 -13.74 0.34
N ALA A 135 1.76 -15.02 0.73
CA ALA A 135 2.41 -15.40 1.99
C ALA A 135 3.94 -15.32 1.91
N LYS A 136 4.52 -15.56 0.73
CA LYS A 136 5.99 -15.54 0.53
C LYS A 136 6.56 -14.16 0.22
N GLY A 137 5.82 -13.32 -0.51
CA GLY A 137 6.30 -11.99 -0.93
C GLY A 137 5.61 -10.84 -0.20
N TYR A 138 4.28 -10.90 -0.12
CA TYR A 138 3.47 -9.78 0.35
C TYR A 138 3.57 -9.54 1.86
N LEU A 139 3.37 -10.61 2.63
CA LEU A 139 3.27 -10.53 4.09
C LEU A 139 4.57 -10.10 4.80
N PRO A 140 5.77 -10.60 4.43
CA PRO A 140 7.00 -10.23 5.15
C PRO A 140 7.37 -8.75 5.03
N GLN A 141 7.20 -8.13 3.84
CA GLN A 141 7.51 -6.71 3.67
C GLN A 141 6.47 -5.82 4.37
N ALA A 142 5.19 -6.19 4.33
CA ALA A 142 4.14 -5.48 5.06
C ALA A 142 4.37 -5.56 6.58
N VAL A 143 4.63 -6.76 7.12
CA VAL A 143 4.93 -6.95 8.54
C VAL A 143 6.19 -6.18 8.95
N ALA A 144 7.27 -6.22 8.16
CA ALA A 144 8.48 -5.47 8.46
C ALA A 144 8.22 -3.96 8.56
N TYR A 145 7.42 -3.39 7.64
CA TYR A 145 7.05 -1.98 7.70
C TYR A 145 6.23 -1.63 8.95
N ILE A 146 5.34 -2.52 9.36
CA ILE A 146 4.38 -2.32 10.46
C ILE A 146 5.07 -2.48 11.82
N ASP A 147 5.94 -3.47 11.96
CA ASP A 147 6.62 -3.80 13.21
C ASP A 147 7.81 -2.89 13.54
N ASP A 148 8.35 -2.18 12.53
CA ASP A 148 9.53 -1.32 12.69
C ASP A 148 9.20 0.15 12.36
N PRO A 149 8.82 0.96 13.38
CA PRO A 149 8.61 2.40 13.21
C PRO A 149 9.84 3.14 12.69
N GLY A 150 11.05 2.67 13.00
CA GLY A 150 12.31 3.25 12.50
C GLY A 150 12.47 3.04 11.00
N LEU A 151 12.19 1.83 10.52
CA LEU A 151 12.12 1.51 9.09
C LEU A 151 11.04 2.35 8.39
N ALA A 152 9.85 2.45 8.98
CA ALA A 152 8.77 3.27 8.42
C ALA A 152 9.16 4.75 8.32
N ALA A 153 9.85 5.29 9.32
CA ALA A 153 10.37 6.66 9.31
C ALA A 153 11.49 6.84 8.25
N GLN A 154 12.41 5.88 8.13
CA GLN A 154 13.45 5.89 7.10
C GLN A 154 12.84 5.90 5.69
N ILE A 155 11.85 5.04 5.43
CA ILE A 155 11.12 5.00 4.17
C ILE A 155 10.43 6.34 3.89
N GLY A 156 9.74 6.90 4.89
CA GLY A 156 9.13 8.23 4.78
C GLY A 156 10.15 9.30 4.39
N VAL A 157 11.29 9.39 5.09
CA VAL A 157 12.35 10.36 4.78
C VAL A 157 12.90 10.18 3.37
N THR A 158 13.10 8.94 2.93
CA THR A 158 13.56 8.62 1.56
C THR A 158 12.56 9.10 0.52
N VAL A 159 11.28 8.73 0.65
CA VAL A 159 10.23 9.11 -0.30
C VAL A 159 10.03 10.63 -0.32
N ARG A 160 10.05 11.29 0.84
CA ARG A 160 9.99 12.76 0.91
C ARG A 160 11.14 13.41 0.15
N LYS A 161 12.37 12.94 0.34
CA LYS A 161 13.55 13.50 -0.36
C LYS A 161 13.43 13.35 -1.86
N GLN A 162 13.00 12.18 -2.33
CA GLN A 162 12.88 11.86 -3.74
C GLN A 162 11.78 12.66 -4.45
N ILE A 163 10.70 12.99 -3.73
CA ILE A 163 9.54 13.64 -4.33
C ILE A 163 9.51 15.12 -4.02
N PHE A 164 9.66 15.54 -2.76
CA PHE A 164 9.31 16.90 -2.33
C PHE A 164 10.51 17.79 -1.99
N ASP A 165 11.72 17.26 -1.82
CA ASP A 165 12.88 18.12 -1.50
C ASP A 165 13.54 18.70 -2.77
N THR A 166 13.28 18.12 -3.94
CA THR A 166 13.91 18.51 -5.21
C THR A 166 13.07 19.44 -6.07
N HIS A 167 11.76 19.55 -5.79
CA HIS A 167 10.78 20.22 -6.65
C HIS A 167 9.75 21.01 -5.84
N ASP A 168 9.48 22.25 -6.26
CA ASP A 168 8.48 23.16 -5.68
C ASP A 168 7.17 23.19 -6.47
N GLU A 169 7.15 22.54 -7.64
CA GLU A 169 6.00 22.44 -8.52
C GLU A 169 4.85 21.63 -7.90
N GLU A 170 3.63 21.96 -8.33
CA GLU A 170 2.44 21.21 -7.96
C GLU A 170 2.57 19.75 -8.39
N THR A 171 2.17 18.84 -7.50
CA THR A 171 2.46 17.41 -7.65
C THR A 171 1.19 16.59 -7.61
N ILE A 172 0.84 15.93 -8.71
CA ILE A 172 -0.16 14.86 -8.71
C ILE A 172 0.51 13.63 -8.08
N LEU A 173 0.07 13.25 -6.88
CA LEU A 173 0.63 12.13 -6.13
C LEU A 173 -0.24 10.89 -6.34
N ILE A 174 0.32 9.85 -6.96
CA ILE A 174 -0.37 8.59 -7.22
C ILE A 174 0.37 7.48 -6.47
N ALA A 175 -0.32 6.81 -5.57
CA ALA A 175 0.24 5.81 -4.69
C ALA A 175 -0.54 4.48 -4.79
N HIS A 176 0.18 3.36 -4.69
CA HIS A 176 -0.42 2.02 -4.76
C HIS A 176 -0.08 1.18 -3.54
N SER A 177 -1.05 0.40 -3.03
CA SER A 177 -0.83 -0.58 -1.96
C SER A 177 -0.15 0.06 -0.73
N LEU A 178 0.95 -0.51 -0.22
CA LEU A 178 1.74 0.07 0.88
C LEU A 178 2.20 1.51 0.61
N GLY A 179 2.43 1.88 -0.65
CA GLY A 179 2.76 3.25 -1.04
C GLY A 179 1.70 4.25 -0.59
N THR A 180 0.42 3.87 -0.56
CA THR A 180 -0.67 4.73 -0.07
C THR A 180 -0.52 5.05 1.42
N VAL A 181 -0.06 4.09 2.23
CA VAL A 181 0.22 4.27 3.66
C VAL A 181 1.42 5.20 3.85
N VAL A 182 2.50 4.98 3.09
CA VAL A 182 3.69 5.83 3.12
C VAL A 182 3.33 7.27 2.76
N SER A 183 2.65 7.47 1.64
CA SER A 183 2.22 8.79 1.16
C SER A 183 1.29 9.49 2.15
N TYR A 184 0.29 8.78 2.70
CA TYR A 184 -0.60 9.36 3.69
C TYR A 184 0.13 9.79 4.96
N LYS A 185 1.04 8.95 5.48
CA LYS A 185 1.86 9.29 6.67
C LYS A 185 2.72 10.53 6.44
N LEU A 186 3.27 10.67 5.24
CA LEU A 186 4.04 11.85 4.86
C LEU A 186 3.16 13.10 4.82
N LEU A 187 2.06 13.06 4.07
CA LEU A 187 1.16 14.21 3.92
C LEU A 187 0.47 14.62 5.22
N ALA A 188 0.18 13.68 6.12
CA ALA A 188 -0.47 13.98 7.39
C ALA A 188 0.53 14.35 8.52
N GLY A 189 1.79 13.94 8.42
CA GLY A 189 2.73 13.99 9.55
C GLY A 189 3.96 14.87 9.36
N ASP A 190 4.35 15.20 8.13
CA ASP A 190 5.59 15.92 7.88
C ASP A 190 5.35 17.42 7.67
N ALA A 191 5.73 18.22 8.68
CA ALA A 191 5.58 19.67 8.65
C ALA A 191 6.32 20.35 7.49
N LYS A 192 7.31 19.70 6.87
CA LYS A 192 8.00 20.23 5.67
C LYS A 192 7.11 20.22 4.44
N LEU A 193 6.02 19.44 4.46
CA LEU A 193 5.10 19.35 3.34
C LEU A 193 3.99 20.40 3.39
N ARG A 194 3.84 21.17 4.48
CA ARG A 194 2.77 22.18 4.65
C ARG A 194 2.60 23.16 3.50
N ASN A 195 3.72 23.56 2.88
CA ASN A 195 3.72 24.52 1.76
C ASN A 195 3.70 23.84 0.38
N ARG A 196 3.68 22.51 0.33
CA ARG A 196 3.61 21.75 -0.92
C ARG A 196 2.18 21.72 -1.43
N ARG A 197 2.03 21.78 -2.75
CA ARG A 197 0.71 21.74 -3.42
C ARG A 197 0.51 20.39 -4.07
N VAL A 198 -0.57 19.71 -3.67
CA VAL A 198 -0.95 18.39 -4.19
C VAL A 198 -2.35 18.50 -4.81
N PRO A 199 -2.47 18.81 -6.12
CA PRO A 199 -3.75 18.99 -6.80
C PRO A 199 -4.63 17.73 -6.81
N LEU A 200 -3.99 16.57 -6.72
CA LEU A 200 -4.62 15.26 -6.66
C LEU A 200 -3.74 14.31 -5.85
N PHE A 201 -4.32 13.71 -4.82
CA PHE A 201 -3.79 12.51 -4.17
C PHE A 201 -4.66 11.32 -4.57
N MET A 202 -4.06 10.37 -5.28
CA MET A 202 -4.74 9.18 -5.77
C MET A 202 -4.20 7.94 -5.08
N THR A 203 -5.08 7.21 -4.39
CA THR A 203 -4.75 5.97 -3.71
C THR A 203 -5.36 4.78 -4.44
N LEU A 204 -4.53 3.82 -4.85
CA LEU A 204 -4.93 2.66 -5.65
C LEU A 204 -4.72 1.38 -4.84
N GLY A 205 -5.77 0.56 -4.68
CA GLY A 205 -5.68 -0.68 -3.90
C GLY A 205 -5.23 -0.43 -2.45
N SER A 206 -5.75 0.62 -1.81
CA SER A 206 -5.22 1.10 -0.54
C SER A 206 -5.66 0.23 0.66
N PRO A 207 -4.74 -0.23 1.53
CA PRO A 207 -5.11 -0.87 2.79
C PRO A 207 -5.49 0.14 3.88
N LEU A 208 -5.44 1.46 3.64
CA LEU A 208 -5.70 2.51 4.64
C LEU A 208 -7.04 2.34 5.38
N GLY A 209 -8.06 1.81 4.68
CA GLY A 209 -9.39 1.62 5.24
C GLY A 209 -9.53 0.42 6.18
N ILE A 210 -8.52 -0.44 6.26
CA ILE A 210 -8.54 -1.65 7.07
C ILE A 210 -8.31 -1.27 8.53
N GLY A 211 -9.12 -1.82 9.45
CA GLY A 211 -9.12 -1.41 10.86
C GLY A 211 -7.76 -1.54 11.53
N MET A 212 -6.96 -2.48 11.05
CA MET A 212 -5.59 -2.74 11.46
C MET A 212 -4.59 -1.61 11.16
N MET A 213 -4.74 -0.88 10.05
CA MET A 213 -3.84 0.25 9.76
C MET A 213 -3.94 1.35 10.82
N ARG A 214 -5.05 1.40 11.57
CA ARG A 214 -5.29 2.43 12.59
C ARG A 214 -4.20 2.51 13.66
N SER A 215 -3.50 1.41 13.97
CA SER A 215 -2.45 1.41 14.99
C SER A 215 -1.13 2.04 14.52
N ILE A 216 -0.90 2.11 13.21
CA ILE A 216 0.36 2.62 12.61
C ILE A 216 0.20 3.97 11.90
N LEU A 217 -1.04 4.41 11.72
CA LEU A 217 -1.39 5.69 11.13
C LEU A 217 -1.40 6.80 12.21
N PRO A 218 -1.16 8.06 11.82
CA PRO A 218 -1.35 9.21 12.71
C PRO A 218 -2.74 9.18 13.36
N ALA A 219 -2.85 9.81 14.54
CA ALA A 219 -4.11 9.89 15.26
C ALA A 219 -5.27 10.35 14.35
N ARG A 220 -6.47 9.77 14.56
CA ARG A 220 -7.66 10.10 13.77
C ARG A 220 -7.84 11.62 13.71
N ARG A 221 -8.16 12.13 12.51
CA ARG A 221 -8.42 13.56 12.20
C ARG A 221 -7.20 14.42 11.88
N THR A 222 -5.99 13.88 11.78
CA THR A 222 -4.92 14.62 11.11
C THR A 222 -5.25 14.68 9.62
N VAL A 223 -5.92 15.76 9.21
CA VAL A 223 -6.09 16.11 7.80
C VAL A 223 -4.69 16.11 7.17
N PRO A 224 -4.51 15.61 5.93
CA PRO A 224 -3.32 15.94 5.17
C PRO A 224 -3.06 17.46 5.27
N ASP A 225 -1.94 17.80 5.88
CA ASP A 225 -1.40 19.16 6.01
C ASP A 225 -0.04 19.09 5.29
N PRO A 226 -0.06 19.06 3.96
CA PRO A 226 -0.77 20.04 3.12
C PRO A 226 -2.17 19.60 2.66
N PRO A 227 -3.09 20.57 2.43
CA PRO A 227 -4.38 20.27 1.86
C PRO A 227 -4.19 19.70 0.45
N VAL A 228 -4.43 18.39 0.33
CA VAL A 228 -4.66 17.78 -0.98
C VAL A 228 -5.93 18.41 -1.56
N ALA A 229 -5.85 18.99 -2.76
CA ALA A 229 -6.99 19.70 -3.34
C ALA A 229 -8.12 18.72 -3.74
N ALA A 230 -7.75 17.49 -4.09
CA ALA A 230 -8.66 16.38 -4.31
C ALA A 230 -8.00 15.09 -3.82
N TRP A 231 -8.78 14.23 -3.16
CA TRP A 231 -8.37 12.87 -2.83
C TRP A 231 -9.31 11.88 -3.48
N VAL A 232 -8.78 11.08 -4.40
CA VAL A 232 -9.49 9.96 -5.04
C VAL A 232 -8.92 8.64 -4.53
N ASN A 233 -9.78 7.72 -4.11
CA ASN A 233 -9.42 6.36 -3.74
C ASN A 233 -10.08 5.37 -4.69
N ALA A 234 -9.27 4.59 -5.40
CA ALA A 234 -9.73 3.49 -6.24
C ALA A 234 -9.48 2.15 -5.54
N TYR A 235 -10.50 1.30 -5.49
CA TYR A 235 -10.43 -0.03 -4.88
C TYR A 235 -11.31 -1.00 -5.66
N ARG A 236 -11.01 -2.30 -5.62
CA ARG A 236 -11.89 -3.34 -6.15
C ARG A 236 -12.51 -4.17 -5.04
N ARG A 237 -13.67 -4.77 -5.34
CA ARG A 237 -14.36 -5.69 -4.43
C ARG A 237 -13.59 -6.99 -4.20
N ASP A 238 -12.87 -7.44 -5.21
CA ASP A 238 -12.04 -8.66 -5.22
C ASP A 238 -10.55 -8.38 -4.96
N ASP A 239 -10.17 -7.11 -4.75
CA ASP A 239 -8.84 -6.75 -4.25
C ASP A 239 -8.73 -7.10 -2.77
N PHE A 240 -8.11 -8.25 -2.50
CA PHE A 240 -7.89 -8.75 -1.16
C PHE A 240 -7.01 -7.82 -0.32
N VAL A 241 -6.13 -7.02 -0.92
CA VAL A 241 -5.29 -6.08 -0.17
C VAL A 241 -6.12 -4.94 0.36
N ALA A 242 -7.04 -4.40 -0.45
CA ALA A 242 -7.90 -3.28 -0.05
C ALA A 242 -9.16 -3.75 0.72
N LEU A 243 -9.45 -5.05 0.71
CA LEU A 243 -10.60 -5.70 1.36
C LEU A 243 -11.95 -5.01 1.07
N ASN A 244 -12.12 -4.49 -0.16
CA ASN A 244 -13.32 -3.76 -0.56
C ASN A 244 -13.68 -2.58 0.39
N ARG A 245 -12.67 -1.88 0.96
CA ARG A 245 -12.90 -0.82 1.94
C ARG A 245 -12.79 0.58 1.33
N PRO A 246 -13.89 1.35 1.24
CA PRO A 246 -13.80 2.77 0.94
C PRO A 246 -13.09 3.54 2.07
N LEU A 247 -12.47 4.66 1.72
CA LEU A 247 -11.87 5.59 2.67
C LEU A 247 -12.92 6.61 3.11
N THR A 248 -13.40 6.48 4.33
CA THR A 248 -14.51 7.27 4.91
C THR A 248 -14.16 7.76 6.31
N ARG A 249 -15.08 8.50 6.92
CA ARG A 249 -14.95 8.97 8.30
C ARG A 249 -14.80 7.81 9.28
N GLU A 250 -15.46 6.69 9.00
CA GLU A 250 -15.44 5.49 9.83
C GLU A 250 -14.10 4.77 9.70
N THR A 251 -13.59 4.63 8.46
CA THR A 251 -12.39 3.84 8.17
C THR A 251 -11.11 4.61 8.52
N ILE A 252 -10.94 5.84 8.02
CA ILE A 252 -9.73 6.66 8.20
C ILE A 252 -9.93 7.91 9.07
N GLY A 253 -11.15 8.22 9.51
CA GLY A 253 -11.41 9.41 10.33
C GLY A 253 -11.59 10.71 9.54
N LEU A 254 -11.62 10.64 8.19
CA LEU A 254 -11.75 11.79 7.29
C LEU A 254 -12.91 11.59 6.31
N SER A 255 -13.61 12.68 5.99
CA SER A 255 -14.63 12.73 4.93
C SER A 255 -14.08 13.46 3.69
N GLY A 256 -14.72 13.30 2.54
CA GLY A 256 -14.36 14.03 1.32
C GLY A 256 -13.38 13.29 0.38
N VAL A 257 -13.13 12.00 0.63
CA VAL A 257 -12.45 11.13 -0.35
C VAL A 257 -13.45 10.65 -1.39
N ASP A 258 -13.18 10.92 -2.67
CA ASP A 258 -13.95 10.38 -3.79
C ASP A 258 -13.57 8.91 -3.99
N ASN A 259 -14.51 8.00 -3.74
CA ASN A 259 -14.26 6.56 -3.69
C ASN A 259 -14.81 5.89 -4.96
N ILE A 260 -13.93 5.27 -5.74
CA ILE A 260 -14.24 4.61 -7.01
C ILE A 260 -14.05 3.10 -6.85
N ALA A 261 -15.16 2.35 -6.91
CA ALA A 261 -15.18 0.89 -6.79
C ALA A 261 -15.36 0.16 -8.14
N ASP A 262 -16.02 0.82 -9.10
CA ASP A 262 -16.57 0.22 -10.32
C ASP A 262 -15.79 0.67 -11.57
N GLY A 263 -15.81 -0.13 -12.64
CA GLY A 263 -15.17 0.19 -13.94
C GLY A 263 -13.70 -0.23 -14.07
N LEU A 264 -13.24 -1.12 -13.20
CA LEU A 264 -11.90 -1.71 -13.24
C LEU A 264 -11.95 -3.05 -13.99
N ASN A 265 -10.94 -3.34 -14.82
CA ASN A 265 -10.93 -4.53 -15.68
C ASN A 265 -10.98 -5.82 -14.85
N GLU A 266 -12.13 -6.52 -14.86
CA GLU A 266 -12.38 -7.72 -14.06
C GLU A 266 -11.42 -8.88 -14.38
N GLU A 267 -10.92 -8.96 -15.62
CA GLU A 267 -9.98 -10.02 -16.06
C GLU A 267 -8.54 -9.78 -15.59
N ALA A 268 -8.20 -8.54 -15.21
CA ALA A 268 -6.89 -8.20 -14.70
C ALA A 268 -6.74 -8.58 -13.22
N ASP A 269 -5.50 -8.82 -12.78
CA ASP A 269 -5.15 -8.97 -11.36
C ASP A 269 -5.82 -7.84 -10.54
N PRO A 270 -6.67 -8.17 -9.55
CA PRO A 270 -7.40 -7.19 -8.74
C PRO A 270 -6.52 -6.18 -8.03
N HIS A 271 -5.25 -6.50 -7.82
CA HIS A 271 -4.29 -5.62 -7.17
C HIS A 271 -3.26 -5.01 -8.14
N SER A 272 -3.45 -5.14 -9.46
CA SER A 272 -2.56 -4.54 -10.46
C SER A 272 -2.73 -3.02 -10.55
N VAL A 273 -1.65 -2.28 -10.27
CA VAL A 273 -1.63 -0.83 -10.43
C VAL A 273 -1.83 -0.38 -11.88
N GLU A 274 -1.32 -1.12 -12.86
CA GLU A 274 -1.55 -0.81 -14.27
C GLU A 274 -3.02 -0.94 -14.65
N ALA A 275 -3.72 -1.96 -14.13
CA ALA A 275 -5.15 -2.13 -14.36
C ALA A 275 -5.95 -0.97 -13.74
N TYR A 276 -5.58 -0.51 -12.54
CA TYR A 276 -6.14 0.71 -11.97
C TYR A 276 -5.87 1.94 -12.85
N LEU A 277 -4.61 2.16 -13.24
CA LEU A 277 -4.20 3.35 -14.00
C LEU A 277 -4.76 3.40 -15.42
N SER A 278 -4.96 2.26 -16.08
CA SER A 278 -5.56 2.22 -17.41
C SER A 278 -7.09 2.27 -17.39
N SER A 279 -7.71 2.19 -16.20
CA SER A 279 -9.17 2.19 -16.12
C SER A 279 -9.76 3.57 -16.46
N PRO A 280 -10.87 3.62 -17.23
CA PRO A 280 -11.51 4.87 -17.63
C PRO A 280 -11.77 5.88 -16.51
N PRO A 281 -12.38 5.53 -15.36
CA PRO A 281 -12.68 6.51 -14.32
C PRO A 281 -11.42 7.06 -13.63
N ILE A 282 -10.30 6.34 -13.67
CA ILE A 282 -9.05 6.72 -13.01
C ILE A 282 -8.16 7.55 -13.94
N CYS A 283 -7.93 7.07 -15.17
CA CYS A 283 -7.07 7.76 -16.11
C CYS A 283 -7.65 9.13 -16.50
N ALA A 284 -8.99 9.26 -16.59
CA ALA A 284 -9.67 10.53 -16.86
C ALA A 284 -9.41 11.58 -15.76
N ARG A 285 -9.49 11.19 -14.48
CA ARG A 285 -9.20 12.10 -13.35
C ARG A 285 -7.77 12.64 -13.37
N ILE A 286 -6.81 11.80 -13.76
CA ILE A 286 -5.42 12.21 -13.90
C ILE A 286 -5.24 13.12 -15.11
N TYR A 287 -5.90 12.79 -16.23
CA TYR A 287 -5.90 13.60 -17.45
C TYR A 287 -6.38 15.02 -17.20
N ASP A 288 -7.54 15.17 -16.56
CA ASP A 288 -8.15 16.47 -16.25
C ASP A 288 -7.21 17.34 -15.41
N LYS A 289 -6.50 16.72 -14.46
CA LYS A 289 -5.54 17.43 -13.59
C LYS A 289 -4.24 17.80 -14.28
N LEU A 290 -3.82 17.08 -15.31
CA LEU A 290 -2.64 17.44 -16.12
C LEU A 290 -2.93 18.60 -17.08
N ARG A 291 -4.21 18.85 -17.40
CA ARG A 291 -4.63 19.88 -18.36
C ARG A 291 -5.18 21.15 -17.73
N ALA A 292 -5.49 21.12 -16.44
CA ALA A 292 -5.93 22.29 -15.66
C ALA A 292 -4.77 23.27 -15.45
#